data_AF-A0A2U3PBG9-F1
#
_entry.id   AF-A0A2U3PBG9-F1
#
_cell.length_a   1.000
_cell.length_b   1.000
_cell.length_c   1.000
_cell.angle_alpha   90.00
_cell.angle_beta   90.00
_cell.angle_gamma   90.00
#
_symmetry.space_group_name_H-M   'P 1'
#
loop_
_entity.id
_entity.type
_entity.pdbx_description
1 polymer ?
#
loop_
_entity_poly.entity_id
_entity_poly.type
_entity_poly.pdbx_seq_one_letter_code
_entity_poly.pdbx_strand_id
1 'polypeptide(L)'
;MSEHSPISGATQDLGPGLWLNSVPIPNTAAAAGTGPSYLYMVDANWFYLFYRGTDNKLMWCQKEFGAQWSPGKALKESDPGLVTAFSPAAAAWPVRGPEPSLLYVFFVRPNDSKNQIWFTVFDGANWSQGEPLVTQDGQTQSTPTSPAAIHVNDKLYVFFKADDPSNRIIYTFFDGKNWAPSRYINDVEDHTSAAPAVVFFNGGLYIFFKGDGNNQVAMCKPSPDGRWLPCQVLNDASGPIITSPAPAAMVLRGQLCVFYTPNSNNPMKYCLGTPDQTPWTSWDINDVDHPNSTPAGGPASGHRNDQRIWFVPAVAGTSEIRESMHKDDPDPKKFLDNWNWAATDPTWSDDYLNTCPGGNPFITWQGRQWWINYWWDTLSGTWQGSGYQSNFDPTRFFTPGPGQDELTLCTFDPNRPGDDPKEACITAEIVLADLLGYGDYVLTVRANEPKQFGAFEPNVCFGAFTYQFGISTEETNQHREIDMLETLSYGSQLRKPGTNAQFTLQPAIDTVINRFPIPADCSVVTLWLRRQDPEVVGSWDTGLFIFNGSYSLEQIRSGKIPQSIHNWLPTTSAGGKERLPHHTPESRERLHINLYLTSTQVPSHPAGFPPQNPHSVILTRFEFAELP
;
A
#
# COMPACT_ATOMS: atom_id res chain seq x y z
N MET A 1 -30.14 -39.48 -9.49
CA MET A 1 -29.36 -39.45 -10.74
C MET A 1 -29.54 -38.04 -11.28
N SER A 2 -28.56 -37.14 -11.29
CA SER A 2 -27.11 -37.27 -11.41
C SER A 2 -26.38 -36.11 -10.71
N GLU A 3 -25.32 -36.47 -9.99
CA GLU A 3 -24.05 -35.78 -9.70
C GLU A 3 -24.02 -34.29 -9.31
N HIS A 4 -23.58 -34.08 -8.07
CA HIS A 4 -22.95 -32.86 -7.55
C HIS A 4 -21.62 -32.59 -8.27
N SER A 5 -21.35 -31.32 -8.59
CA SER A 5 -20.00 -30.78 -8.77
C SER A 5 -19.86 -29.53 -7.89
N PRO A 6 -18.80 -29.43 -7.05
CA PRO A 6 -18.48 -28.20 -6.33
C PRO A 6 -17.74 -27.25 -7.27
N ILE A 7 -18.20 -26.00 -7.40
CA ILE A 7 -17.47 -24.96 -8.14
C ILE A 7 -16.57 -24.24 -7.15
N SER A 8 -15.27 -24.44 -7.35
CA SER A 8 -14.10 -23.82 -6.74
C SER A 8 -14.09 -22.29 -6.88
N GLY A 9 -13.59 -21.59 -5.86
CA GLY A 9 -13.15 -20.20 -5.96
C GLY A 9 -12.15 -20.03 -7.10
N ALA A 10 -12.56 -19.31 -8.14
CA ALA A 10 -11.70 -19.02 -9.27
C ALA A 10 -10.69 -17.95 -8.85
N THR A 11 -9.43 -18.37 -8.73
CA THR A 11 -8.24 -17.52 -8.87
C THR A 11 -8.41 -16.66 -10.13
N GLN A 12 -8.33 -15.33 -10.02
CA GLN A 12 -8.16 -14.47 -11.19
C GLN A 12 -6.98 -15.01 -12.01
N ASP A 13 -7.19 -15.23 -13.30
CA ASP A 13 -6.20 -15.78 -14.21
C ASP A 13 -5.09 -14.74 -14.45
N LEU A 14 -4.00 -14.86 -13.69
CA LEU A 14 -2.82 -13.98 -13.76
C LEU A 14 -1.89 -14.46 -14.89
N GLY A 15 -2.44 -14.53 -16.10
CA GLY A 15 -1.85 -15.11 -17.32
C GLY A 15 -0.46 -14.59 -17.77
N PRO A 16 0.11 -15.16 -18.84
CA PRO A 16 1.38 -14.71 -19.41
C PRO A 16 1.35 -13.23 -19.83
N GLY A 17 2.49 -12.55 -19.70
CA GLY A 17 2.66 -11.14 -20.13
C GLY A 17 2.05 -10.12 -19.17
N LEU A 18 2.30 -10.27 -17.87
CA LEU A 18 1.85 -9.37 -16.79
C LEU A 18 2.92 -8.37 -16.32
N TRP A 19 4.11 -8.36 -16.90
CA TRP A 19 5.19 -7.44 -16.54
C TRP A 19 5.48 -6.49 -17.72
N LEU A 20 5.65 -5.21 -17.43
CA LEU A 20 6.15 -4.22 -18.41
C LEU A 20 7.60 -4.55 -18.75
N ASN A 21 8.02 -4.14 -19.95
CA ASN A 21 9.42 -4.23 -20.37
C ASN A 21 10.32 -3.61 -19.30
N SER A 22 11.38 -4.31 -18.95
CA SER A 22 12.31 -3.88 -17.93
C SER A 22 13.11 -2.66 -18.44
N VAL A 23 13.21 -1.60 -17.64
CA VAL A 23 13.93 -0.37 -18.00
C VAL A 23 15.29 -0.38 -17.27
N PRO A 24 16.41 -0.04 -17.96
CA PRO A 24 17.70 0.08 -17.31
C PRO A 24 17.69 1.16 -16.23
N ILE A 25 18.23 0.87 -15.06
CA ILE A 25 18.42 1.88 -14.02
C ILE A 25 19.68 2.69 -14.38
N PRO A 26 19.57 3.99 -14.72
CA PRO A 26 20.70 4.76 -15.24
C PRO A 26 21.87 4.80 -14.25
N ASN A 27 23.10 4.74 -14.77
CA ASN A 27 24.32 4.87 -13.98
C ASN A 27 24.46 3.84 -12.83
N THR A 28 23.89 2.65 -13.02
CA THR A 28 24.13 1.49 -12.15
C THR A 28 24.90 0.41 -12.90
N ALA A 29 25.90 -0.17 -12.25
CA ALA A 29 26.69 -1.27 -12.79
C ALA A 29 26.95 -2.29 -11.67
N ALA A 30 26.25 -3.41 -11.70
CA ALA A 30 26.42 -4.49 -10.75
C ALA A 30 27.56 -5.43 -11.17
N ALA A 31 28.22 -6.08 -10.22
CA ALA A 31 29.10 -7.19 -10.52
C ALA A 31 28.29 -8.34 -11.14
N ALA A 32 28.79 -8.88 -12.25
CA ALA A 32 28.13 -9.96 -12.98
C ALA A 32 27.85 -11.16 -12.06
N GLY A 33 26.63 -11.70 -12.11
CA GLY A 33 26.22 -12.84 -11.30
C GLY A 33 25.92 -12.52 -9.82
N THR A 34 25.99 -11.25 -9.42
CA THR A 34 25.49 -10.79 -8.13
C THR A 34 24.24 -9.96 -8.34
N GLY A 35 23.17 -10.32 -7.66
CA GLY A 35 21.92 -9.62 -7.84
C GLY A 35 21.88 -8.27 -7.17
N PRO A 36 21.05 -7.35 -7.67
CA PRO A 36 20.56 -6.28 -6.83
C PRO A 36 19.89 -6.89 -5.60
N SER A 37 20.15 -6.28 -4.46
CA SER A 37 19.43 -6.55 -3.23
C SER A 37 18.47 -5.41 -2.93
N TYR A 38 17.20 -5.79 -2.87
CA TYR A 38 16.18 -5.22 -2.01
C TYR A 38 15.76 -3.76 -2.24
N LEU A 39 14.45 -3.60 -2.26
CA LEU A 39 13.68 -2.37 -2.34
C LEU A 39 13.18 -2.03 -0.93
N TYR A 40 13.88 -1.15 -0.20
CA TYR A 40 13.37 -0.71 1.10
C TYR A 40 12.59 0.60 0.95
N MET A 41 11.50 0.76 1.72
CA MET A 41 10.79 2.03 1.87
C MET A 41 11.03 2.59 3.27
N VAL A 42 11.67 3.75 3.33
CA VAL A 42 11.55 4.67 4.46
C VAL A 42 10.39 5.59 4.08
N ASP A 43 9.35 5.65 4.92
CA ASP A 43 8.23 6.60 4.81
C ASP A 43 7.48 6.61 3.46
N ALA A 44 6.66 5.59 3.20
CA ALA A 44 5.59 5.47 2.19
C ALA A 44 5.86 5.84 0.69
N ASN A 45 7.00 6.44 0.33
CA ASN A 45 7.27 7.02 -0.98
C ASN A 45 8.66 6.72 -1.54
N TRP A 46 9.63 6.33 -0.71
CA TRP A 46 11.00 6.13 -1.15
C TRP A 46 11.30 4.67 -1.47
N PHE A 47 12.10 4.46 -2.50
CA PHE A 47 12.61 3.19 -2.94
C PHE A 47 14.12 3.21 -2.85
N TYR A 48 14.72 2.37 -2.01
CA TYR A 48 16.17 2.19 -1.93
C TYR A 48 16.56 0.89 -2.60
N LEU A 49 17.55 0.92 -3.48
CA LEU A 49 18.16 -0.25 -4.09
C LEU A 49 19.61 -0.38 -3.61
N PHE A 50 19.97 -1.54 -3.08
CA PHE A 50 21.35 -1.89 -2.71
C PHE A 50 21.91 -2.92 -3.68
N TYR A 51 23.20 -2.87 -3.99
CA TYR A 51 23.81 -3.85 -4.90
C TYR A 51 25.32 -3.92 -4.72
N ARG A 52 25.93 -4.98 -5.25
CA ARG A 52 27.39 -5.10 -5.35
C ARG A 52 27.85 -4.43 -6.64
N GLY A 53 28.69 -3.40 -6.54
CA GLY A 53 29.31 -2.75 -7.69
C GLY A 53 30.31 -3.66 -8.41
N THR A 54 30.69 -3.30 -9.65
CA THR A 54 31.71 -4.02 -10.44
C THR A 54 33.10 -4.03 -9.77
N ASP A 55 33.36 -3.10 -8.86
CA ASP A 55 34.55 -3.02 -8.01
C ASP A 55 34.36 -3.66 -6.62
N ASN A 56 33.29 -4.44 -6.44
CA ASN A 56 32.85 -5.11 -5.22
C ASN A 56 32.37 -4.18 -4.10
N LYS A 57 32.31 -2.86 -4.32
CA LYS A 57 31.78 -1.96 -3.31
C LYS A 57 30.31 -2.24 -3.05
N LEU A 58 29.89 -2.00 -1.81
CA LEU A 58 28.50 -1.93 -1.43
C LEU A 58 27.93 -0.61 -1.98
N MET A 59 27.08 -0.73 -2.99
CA MET A 59 26.49 0.39 -3.72
C MET A 59 25.03 0.54 -3.36
N TRP A 60 24.52 1.75 -3.54
CA TRP A 60 23.10 2.05 -3.39
C TRP A 60 22.64 3.17 -4.33
N CYS A 61 21.35 3.18 -4.62
CA CYS A 61 20.64 4.32 -5.19
C CYS A 61 19.22 4.38 -4.62
N GLN A 62 18.54 5.48 -4.88
CA GLN A 62 17.17 5.69 -4.40
C GLN A 62 16.32 6.39 -5.46
N LYS A 63 15.00 6.24 -5.36
CA LYS A 63 14.03 7.10 -6.05
C LYS A 63 12.85 7.37 -5.13
N GLU A 64 12.24 8.53 -5.30
CA GLU A 64 10.88 8.76 -4.83
C GLU A 64 9.90 8.15 -5.83
N PHE A 65 8.69 7.81 -5.38
CA PHE A 65 7.62 7.37 -6.25
C PHE A 65 7.38 8.38 -7.39
N GLY A 66 7.33 7.87 -8.64
CA GLY A 66 7.18 8.70 -9.84
C GLY A 66 8.45 9.45 -10.28
N ALA A 67 9.54 9.39 -9.51
CA ALA A 67 10.80 10.03 -9.85
C ALA A 67 11.78 9.09 -10.59
N GLN A 68 12.82 9.68 -11.17
CA GLN A 68 13.96 8.94 -11.73
C GLN A 68 14.87 8.44 -10.61
N TRP A 69 15.54 7.30 -10.83
CA TRP A 69 16.60 6.82 -9.94
C TRP A 69 17.74 7.82 -9.82
N SER A 70 18.22 8.01 -8.60
CA SER A 70 19.50 8.65 -8.36
C SER A 70 20.63 7.82 -8.98
N PRO A 71 21.76 8.43 -9.37
CA PRO A 71 22.95 7.67 -9.74
C PRO A 71 23.37 6.72 -8.61
N GLY A 72 23.93 5.57 -8.98
CA GLY A 72 24.53 4.63 -8.04
C GLY A 72 25.73 5.22 -7.31
N LYS A 73 25.77 5.09 -5.98
CA LYS A 73 26.86 5.61 -5.14
C LYS A 73 27.36 4.53 -4.19
N ALA A 74 28.62 4.61 -3.79
CA ALA A 74 29.11 3.79 -2.69
C ALA A 74 28.41 4.23 -1.39
N LEU A 75 28.04 3.27 -0.55
CA LEU A 75 27.28 3.52 0.68
C LEU A 75 27.99 4.47 1.66
N LYS A 76 29.33 4.57 1.57
CA LYS A 76 30.11 5.57 2.28
C LYS A 76 31.33 5.95 1.44
N GLU A 77 31.27 7.10 0.77
CA GLU A 77 32.37 7.56 -0.12
C GLU A 77 33.71 7.71 0.61
N SER A 78 33.69 7.97 1.91
CA SER A 78 34.88 8.09 2.76
C SER A 78 35.41 6.76 3.31
N ASP A 79 34.67 5.65 3.17
CA ASP A 79 35.10 4.32 3.61
C ASP A 79 35.21 3.38 2.40
N PRO A 80 36.37 3.39 1.70
CA PRO A 80 36.59 2.54 0.53
C PRO A 80 36.59 1.02 0.85
N GLY A 81 36.44 0.62 2.12
CA GLY A 81 36.49 -0.76 2.58
C GLY A 81 35.14 -1.48 2.75
N LEU A 82 34.00 -0.82 2.50
CA LEU A 82 32.70 -1.48 2.47
C LEU A 82 32.52 -2.22 1.14
N VAL A 83 33.16 -3.38 1.04
CA VAL A 83 33.05 -4.33 -0.07
C VAL A 83 32.20 -5.53 0.32
N THR A 84 31.50 -6.11 -0.66
CA THR A 84 30.68 -7.31 -0.49
C THR A 84 31.01 -8.40 -1.50
N ALA A 85 31.01 -9.66 -1.05
CA ALA A 85 31.23 -10.86 -1.84
C ALA A 85 29.95 -11.33 -2.55
N PHE A 86 28.79 -11.01 -2.00
CA PHE A 86 27.49 -11.43 -2.51
C PHE A 86 26.50 -10.26 -2.51
N SER A 87 25.28 -10.50 -2.99
CA SER A 87 24.23 -9.49 -2.91
C SER A 87 23.98 -9.12 -1.44
N PRO A 88 23.79 -7.83 -1.12
CA PRO A 88 23.38 -7.43 0.22
C PRO A 88 21.97 -7.96 0.58
N ALA A 89 21.52 -7.69 1.80
CA ALA A 89 20.11 -7.80 2.19
C ALA A 89 19.75 -6.59 3.04
N ALA A 90 18.53 -6.10 2.96
CA ALA A 90 18.13 -4.92 3.72
C ALA A 90 16.78 -5.11 4.42
N ALA A 91 16.59 -4.46 5.57
CA ALA A 91 15.33 -4.48 6.31
C ALA A 91 15.21 -3.27 7.26
N ALA A 92 13.97 -2.81 7.45
CA ALA A 92 13.60 -1.86 8.50
C ALA A 92 13.78 -2.44 9.89
N TRP A 93 14.22 -1.66 10.87
CA TRP A 93 13.92 -1.96 12.27
C TRP A 93 14.21 -0.77 13.23
N PRO A 94 13.37 -0.47 14.23
CA PRO A 94 12.00 -0.94 14.40
C PRO A 94 11.06 -0.21 13.44
N VAL A 95 9.96 -0.85 13.04
CA VAL A 95 8.88 -0.17 12.29
C VAL A 95 7.87 0.35 13.31
N ARG A 96 8.14 1.51 13.93
CA ARG A 96 7.26 2.11 14.94
C ARG A 96 6.96 3.57 14.64
N GLY A 97 5.75 3.82 14.12
CA GLY A 97 5.17 5.17 14.07
C GLY A 97 5.97 6.17 13.23
N PRO A 98 5.88 7.49 13.53
CA PRO A 98 6.45 8.57 12.73
C PRO A 98 7.96 8.78 12.90
N GLU A 99 8.66 7.91 13.64
CA GLU A 99 10.12 7.97 13.75
C GLU A 99 10.77 7.28 12.53
N PRO A 100 11.89 7.79 12.00
CA PRO A 100 12.55 7.17 10.85
C PRO A 100 12.95 5.74 11.23
N SER A 101 12.38 4.76 10.52
CA SER A 101 12.79 3.38 10.65
C SER A 101 14.27 3.28 10.28
N LEU A 102 15.09 2.71 11.17
CA LEU A 102 16.49 2.48 10.82
C LEU A 102 16.54 1.43 9.70
N LEU A 103 17.37 1.68 8.71
CA LEU A 103 17.57 0.77 7.60
C LEU A 103 18.85 -0.03 7.80
N TYR A 104 18.70 -1.31 8.11
CA TYR A 104 19.80 -2.25 8.26
C TYR A 104 20.15 -2.85 6.90
N VAL A 105 21.43 -2.80 6.53
CA VAL A 105 21.98 -3.42 5.32
C VAL A 105 23.02 -4.46 5.73
N PHE A 106 22.72 -5.72 5.46
CA PHE A 106 23.56 -6.89 5.69
C PHE A 106 24.37 -7.22 4.43
N PHE A 107 25.64 -7.56 4.58
CA PHE A 107 26.53 -7.88 3.48
C PHE A 107 27.63 -8.85 3.91
N VAL A 108 28.28 -9.51 2.96
CA VAL A 108 29.32 -10.51 3.23
C VAL A 108 30.68 -9.94 2.89
N ARG A 109 31.61 -9.81 3.85
CA ARG A 109 32.93 -9.26 3.55
C ARG A 109 33.84 -10.31 2.86
N PRO A 110 34.40 -10.00 1.66
CA PRO A 110 35.23 -10.93 0.88
C PRO A 110 36.64 -11.19 1.44
N ASN A 111 37.13 -10.36 2.37
CA ASN A 111 38.53 -10.38 2.84
C ASN A 111 38.74 -10.96 4.25
N ASP A 112 37.66 -11.32 4.94
CA ASP A 112 37.75 -12.10 6.17
C ASP A 112 37.72 -13.57 5.74
N SER A 113 38.72 -14.38 6.12
CA SER A 113 38.90 -15.81 5.76
C SER A 113 37.71 -16.76 5.98
N LYS A 114 36.53 -16.23 6.34
CA LYS A 114 35.31 -16.91 6.73
C LYS A 114 34.04 -16.26 6.20
N ASN A 115 34.02 -15.55 5.06
CA ASN A 115 32.80 -14.95 4.48
C ASN A 115 31.82 -14.36 5.53
N GLN A 116 32.34 -13.49 6.41
CA GLN A 116 31.59 -13.04 7.59
C GLN A 116 30.40 -12.16 7.17
N ILE A 117 29.29 -12.31 7.87
CA ILE A 117 28.12 -11.43 7.74
C ILE A 117 28.39 -10.16 8.55
N TRP A 118 28.30 -9.02 7.89
CA TRP A 118 28.40 -7.69 8.47
C TRP A 118 27.10 -6.93 8.24
N PHE A 119 26.86 -5.88 9.02
CA PHE A 119 25.77 -4.95 8.78
C PHE A 119 26.16 -3.51 9.03
N THR A 120 25.43 -2.59 8.41
CA THR A 120 25.49 -1.14 8.64
C THR A 120 24.07 -0.61 8.71
N VAL A 121 23.88 0.51 9.41
CA VAL A 121 22.56 1.05 9.74
C VAL A 121 22.47 2.49 9.27
N PHE A 122 21.40 2.82 8.55
CA PHE A 122 21.06 4.19 8.20
C PHE A 122 19.99 4.73 9.15
N ASP A 123 20.26 5.90 9.73
CA ASP A 123 19.38 6.55 10.73
C ASP A 123 18.45 7.63 10.14
N GLY A 124 18.38 7.72 8.81
CA GLY A 124 17.69 8.81 8.09
C GLY A 124 18.61 9.95 7.66
N ALA A 125 19.83 10.05 8.22
CA ALA A 125 20.81 11.06 7.85
C ALA A 125 22.21 10.48 7.58
N ASN A 126 22.64 9.51 8.37
CA ASN A 126 24.00 8.97 8.39
C ASN A 126 24.01 7.44 8.38
N TRP A 127 25.07 6.88 7.80
CA TRP A 127 25.39 5.46 7.89
C TRP A 127 26.33 5.19 9.06
N SER A 128 25.99 4.18 9.87
CA SER A 128 26.86 3.67 10.93
C SER A 128 28.16 3.10 10.35
N GLN A 129 29.17 2.92 11.20
CA GLN A 129 30.28 2.03 10.84
C GLN A 129 29.74 0.61 10.62
N GLY A 130 30.32 -0.12 9.68
CA GLY A 130 29.99 -1.53 9.48
C GLY A 130 30.47 -2.35 10.68
N GLU A 131 29.64 -3.30 11.14
CA GLU A 131 29.94 -4.19 12.27
C GLU A 131 29.69 -5.65 11.89
N PRO A 132 30.48 -6.60 12.42
CA PRO A 132 30.22 -8.02 12.21
C PRO A 132 28.95 -8.47 12.97
N LEU A 133 28.19 -9.37 12.39
CA LEU A 133 27.04 -10.00 13.05
C LEU A 133 27.56 -11.03 14.07
N VAL A 134 27.61 -10.61 15.33
CA VAL A 134 28.04 -11.43 16.47
C VAL A 134 26.84 -11.73 17.37
N THR A 135 26.55 -13.01 17.57
CA THR A 135 25.48 -13.49 18.45
C THR A 135 25.90 -13.45 19.91
N GLN A 136 24.92 -13.46 20.83
CA GLN A 136 25.15 -13.29 22.27
C GLN A 136 26.09 -14.35 22.89
N ASP A 137 26.22 -15.51 22.27
CA ASP A 137 27.17 -16.58 22.62
C ASP A 137 28.60 -16.34 22.07
N GLY A 138 28.86 -15.16 21.49
CA GLY A 138 30.16 -14.75 20.97
C GLY A 138 30.50 -15.29 19.59
N GLN A 139 29.55 -15.93 18.89
CA GLN A 139 29.79 -16.48 17.56
C GLN A 139 29.61 -15.43 16.47
N THR A 140 30.65 -15.20 15.67
CA THR A 140 30.56 -14.41 14.43
C THR A 140 29.95 -15.26 13.33
N GLN A 141 28.88 -14.78 12.72
CA GLN A 141 28.17 -15.53 11.68
C GLN A 141 28.83 -15.37 10.31
N SER A 142 28.76 -16.41 9.49
CA SER A 142 29.30 -16.45 8.13
C SER A 142 28.37 -17.17 7.17
N THR A 143 28.50 -16.86 5.89
CA THR A 143 27.71 -17.53 4.84
C THR A 143 28.40 -17.45 3.46
N PRO A 144 28.37 -18.54 2.65
CA PRO A 144 28.96 -18.56 1.32
C PRO A 144 27.99 -18.07 0.23
N THR A 145 26.88 -17.42 0.60
CA THR A 145 25.86 -16.87 -0.31
C THR A 145 25.31 -15.54 0.22
N SER A 146 24.35 -14.92 -0.47
CA SER A 146 23.65 -13.74 0.05
C SER A 146 22.80 -14.09 1.29
N PRO A 147 22.79 -13.27 2.35
CA PRO A 147 21.82 -13.39 3.43
C PRO A 147 20.42 -12.94 2.98
N ALA A 148 19.41 -13.19 3.81
CA ALA A 148 18.06 -12.64 3.66
C ALA A 148 17.60 -12.04 4.99
N ALA A 149 17.02 -10.84 4.98
CA ALA A 149 16.63 -10.12 6.19
C ALA A 149 15.16 -9.70 6.14
N ILE A 150 14.49 -9.70 7.29
CA ILE A 150 13.10 -9.25 7.41
C ILE A 150 12.76 -8.85 8.84
N HIS A 151 11.94 -7.81 9.01
CA HIS A 151 11.34 -7.47 10.30
C HIS A 151 9.98 -8.13 10.48
N VAL A 152 9.81 -8.82 11.62
CA VAL A 152 8.55 -9.44 12.03
C VAL A 152 8.42 -9.35 13.55
N ASN A 153 7.27 -8.90 14.04
CA ASN A 153 6.92 -8.89 15.47
C ASN A 153 8.02 -8.28 16.35
N ASP A 154 8.44 -7.05 16.04
CA ASP A 154 9.50 -6.28 16.74
C ASP A 154 10.90 -6.92 16.70
N LYS A 155 11.12 -7.91 15.84
CA LYS A 155 12.42 -8.56 15.68
C LYS A 155 12.91 -8.45 14.25
N LEU A 156 14.20 -8.19 14.08
CA LEU A 156 14.87 -8.22 12.80
C LEU A 156 15.54 -9.58 12.62
N TYR A 157 15.01 -10.41 11.73
CA TYR A 157 15.54 -11.74 11.42
C TYR A 157 16.54 -11.68 10.27
N VAL A 158 17.58 -12.51 10.35
CA VAL A 158 18.53 -12.76 9.26
C VAL A 158 18.63 -14.27 9.04
N PHE A 159 18.37 -14.71 7.81
CA PHE A 159 18.45 -16.08 7.33
C PHE A 159 19.63 -16.23 6.38
N PHE A 160 20.39 -17.31 6.51
CA PHE A 160 21.58 -17.54 5.70
C PHE A 160 21.90 -19.02 5.58
N LYS A 161 22.61 -19.37 4.51
CA LYS A 161 23.15 -20.72 4.32
C LYS A 161 24.36 -20.91 5.25
N ALA A 162 24.43 -22.05 5.93
CA ALA A 162 25.56 -22.46 6.74
C ALA A 162 26.85 -22.51 5.90
N ASP A 163 27.93 -21.95 6.44
CA ASP A 163 29.28 -21.97 5.85
C ASP A 163 30.03 -23.25 6.24
N ASP A 164 29.37 -24.39 6.02
CA ASP A 164 29.90 -25.72 6.30
C ASP A 164 29.30 -26.77 5.33
N PRO A 165 29.80 -28.02 5.32
CA PRO A 165 29.30 -29.06 4.43
C PRO A 165 27.84 -29.47 4.65
N SER A 166 27.18 -29.01 5.72
CA SER A 166 25.78 -29.33 5.97
C SER A 166 24.84 -28.62 5.01
N ASN A 167 25.24 -27.47 4.43
CA ASN A 167 24.41 -26.66 3.55
C ASN A 167 23.06 -26.23 4.16
N ARG A 168 22.91 -26.28 5.49
CA ARG A 168 21.63 -25.99 6.16
C ARG A 168 21.30 -24.51 6.19
N ILE A 169 20.02 -24.18 6.37
CA ILE A 169 19.59 -22.79 6.59
C ILE A 169 19.61 -22.49 8.09
N ILE A 170 20.30 -21.41 8.43
CA ILE A 170 20.45 -20.89 9.79
C ILE A 170 19.73 -19.54 9.87
N TYR A 171 19.20 -19.22 11.04
CA TYR A 171 18.71 -17.89 11.34
C TYR A 171 19.15 -17.39 12.71
N THR A 172 19.19 -16.07 12.83
CA THR A 172 19.28 -15.33 14.09
C THR A 172 18.32 -14.15 14.01
N PHE A 173 18.06 -13.51 15.15
CA PHE A 173 17.28 -12.28 15.19
C PHE A 173 17.85 -11.28 16.19
N PHE A 174 17.67 -10.01 15.89
CA PHE A 174 17.93 -8.90 16.80
C PHE A 174 16.65 -8.57 17.58
N ASP A 175 16.76 -8.52 18.91
CA ASP A 175 15.64 -8.21 19.82
C ASP A 175 15.59 -6.74 20.27
N GLY A 176 16.43 -5.90 19.65
CA GLY A 176 16.63 -4.51 20.01
C GLY A 176 17.78 -4.25 20.98
N LYS A 177 18.43 -5.30 21.47
CA LYS A 177 19.63 -5.18 22.29
C LYS A 177 20.74 -6.11 21.81
N ASN A 178 20.43 -7.37 21.52
CA ASN A 178 21.42 -8.37 21.11
C ASN A 178 20.92 -9.22 19.95
N TRP A 179 21.87 -9.78 19.20
CA TRP A 179 21.60 -10.88 18.28
C TRP A 179 21.48 -12.19 19.06
N ALA A 180 20.35 -12.88 18.91
CA ALA A 180 20.11 -14.16 19.56
C ALA A 180 21.08 -15.26 19.05
N PRO A 181 21.37 -16.31 19.85
CA PRO A 181 22.10 -17.47 19.35
C PRO A 181 21.45 -18.04 18.09
N SER A 182 22.28 -18.42 17.12
CA SER A 182 21.81 -18.90 15.83
C SER A 182 21.15 -20.28 15.93
N ARG A 183 20.17 -20.53 15.06
CA ARG A 183 19.34 -21.74 15.07
C ARG A 183 19.14 -22.23 13.65
N TYR A 184 19.04 -23.55 13.48
CA TYR A 184 18.58 -24.12 12.23
C TYR A 184 17.06 -23.94 12.06
N ILE A 185 16.59 -23.88 10.81
CA ILE A 185 15.15 -23.72 10.54
C ILE A 185 14.39 -25.05 10.54
N ASN A 186 14.99 -26.24 10.50
CA ASN A 186 14.27 -27.49 10.83
C ASN A 186 15.25 -28.57 11.33
N ASP A 187 14.94 -29.86 11.21
CA ASP A 187 15.84 -30.96 11.61
C ASP A 187 16.25 -31.90 10.44
N VAL A 188 15.61 -31.84 9.27
CA VAL A 188 15.76 -32.89 8.23
C VAL A 188 15.68 -32.41 6.78
N GLU A 189 15.26 -31.17 6.50
CA GLU A 189 14.90 -30.74 5.13
C GLU A 189 15.24 -29.26 4.82
N ASP A 190 16.18 -28.66 5.55
CA ASP A 190 16.59 -27.26 5.40
C ASP A 190 17.89 -27.06 4.61
N HIS A 191 18.25 -28.03 3.78
CA HIS A 191 19.48 -28.00 3.00
C HIS A 191 19.29 -27.18 1.72
N THR A 192 20.12 -26.15 1.54
CA THR A 192 20.09 -25.29 0.36
C THR A 192 21.44 -25.16 -0.34
N SER A 193 21.43 -25.15 -1.67
CA SER A 193 22.61 -24.87 -2.48
C SER A 193 22.79 -23.38 -2.82
N ALA A 194 21.84 -22.51 -2.41
CA ALA A 194 21.82 -21.09 -2.79
C ALA A 194 21.38 -20.19 -1.63
N ALA A 195 21.23 -18.88 -1.88
CA ALA A 195 20.67 -17.95 -0.89
C ALA A 195 19.18 -18.28 -0.62
N PRO A 196 18.72 -18.20 0.65
CA PRO A 196 17.29 -18.26 0.94
C PRO A 196 16.59 -16.94 0.55
N ALA A 197 15.28 -17.00 0.36
CA ALA A 197 14.39 -15.84 0.26
C ALA A 197 13.37 -15.87 1.40
N VAL A 198 12.96 -14.72 1.89
CA VAL A 198 12.06 -14.62 3.04
C VAL A 198 11.00 -13.54 2.81
N VAL A 199 9.77 -13.81 3.24
CA VAL A 199 8.62 -12.90 3.11
C VAL A 199 7.68 -13.03 4.31
N PHE A 200 7.04 -11.93 4.69
CA PHE A 200 5.98 -11.90 5.70
C PHE A 200 4.63 -11.77 5.00
N PHE A 201 3.72 -12.69 5.27
CA PHE A 201 2.43 -12.80 4.59
C PHE A 201 1.35 -13.29 5.57
N ASN A 202 0.20 -12.60 5.62
CA ASN A 202 -0.94 -12.96 6.48
C ASN A 202 -0.55 -13.33 7.93
N GLY A 203 0.32 -12.52 8.55
CA GLY A 203 0.75 -12.75 9.93
C GLY A 203 1.82 -13.84 10.12
N GLY A 204 2.26 -14.50 9.05
CA GLY A 204 3.23 -15.59 9.07
C GLY A 204 4.52 -15.27 8.31
N LEU A 205 5.62 -15.88 8.75
CA LEU A 205 6.91 -15.85 8.08
C LEU A 205 7.03 -17.04 7.12
N TYR A 206 7.50 -16.80 5.90
CA TYR A 206 7.72 -17.85 4.90
C TYR A 206 9.14 -17.75 4.35
N ILE A 207 9.84 -18.88 4.33
CA ILE A 207 11.16 -19.02 3.71
C ILE A 207 11.02 -19.85 2.46
N PHE A 208 11.61 -19.38 1.36
CA PHE A 208 11.75 -20.12 0.11
C PHE A 208 13.22 -20.38 -0.18
N PHE A 209 13.55 -21.57 -0.66
CA PHE A 209 14.94 -21.92 -0.95
C PHE A 209 15.04 -22.97 -2.03
N LYS A 210 16.20 -22.98 -2.69
CA LYS A 210 16.60 -24.02 -3.65
C LYS A 210 17.17 -25.21 -2.88
N GLY A 211 16.54 -26.36 -2.98
CA GLY A 211 16.99 -27.61 -2.37
C GLY A 211 18.39 -28.02 -2.83
N ASP A 212 19.17 -28.55 -1.89
CA ASP A 212 20.50 -29.08 -2.17
C ASP A 212 20.42 -30.41 -2.95
N GLY A 213 21.14 -30.52 -4.06
CA GLY A 213 21.18 -31.73 -4.90
C GLY A 213 19.96 -32.00 -5.79
N ASN A 214 18.77 -31.44 -5.51
CA ASN A 214 17.55 -31.68 -6.30
C ASN A 214 17.06 -30.44 -7.08
N ASN A 215 17.61 -29.25 -6.81
CA ASN A 215 17.22 -27.96 -7.40
C ASN A 215 15.73 -27.58 -7.21
N GLN A 216 14.98 -28.29 -6.36
CA GLN A 216 13.56 -28.02 -6.13
C GLN A 216 13.39 -26.75 -5.31
N VAL A 217 12.36 -25.97 -5.58
CA VAL A 217 11.97 -24.85 -4.73
C VAL A 217 11.14 -25.40 -3.58
N ALA A 218 11.58 -25.17 -2.35
CA ALA A 218 10.89 -25.57 -1.13
C ALA A 218 10.51 -24.35 -0.29
N MET A 219 9.45 -24.51 0.50
CA MET A 219 8.91 -23.50 1.40
C MET A 219 8.80 -24.05 2.82
N CYS A 220 9.24 -23.29 3.82
CA CYS A 220 8.99 -23.59 5.23
C CYS A 220 8.33 -22.39 5.91
N LYS A 221 7.53 -22.68 6.95
CA LYS A 221 6.91 -21.66 7.82
C LYS A 221 7.00 -22.11 9.29
N PRO A 222 7.06 -21.19 10.25
CA PRO A 222 6.93 -21.54 11.65
C PRO A 222 5.48 -21.89 11.99
N SER A 223 5.27 -22.81 12.92
CA SER A 223 4.01 -23.07 13.59
C SER A 223 3.70 -21.95 14.62
N PRO A 224 2.44 -21.84 15.09
CA PRO A 224 2.04 -20.82 16.06
C PRO A 224 2.83 -20.82 17.38
N ASP A 225 3.43 -21.96 17.76
CA ASP A 225 4.30 -22.11 18.94
C ASP A 225 5.78 -21.74 18.67
N GLY A 226 6.10 -21.28 17.46
CA GLY A 226 7.43 -20.83 17.07
C GLY A 226 8.39 -21.95 16.67
N ARG A 227 7.93 -23.21 16.58
CA ARG A 227 8.70 -24.28 15.94
C ARG A 227 8.59 -24.16 14.43
N TRP A 228 9.48 -24.76 13.69
CA TRP A 228 9.37 -24.79 12.23
C TRP A 228 8.67 -26.06 11.77
N LEU A 229 7.76 -25.91 10.80
CA LEU A 229 7.08 -27.03 10.16
C LEU A 229 8.01 -27.69 9.12
N PRO A 230 7.77 -28.97 8.77
CA PRO A 230 8.43 -29.61 7.63
C PRO A 230 8.30 -28.77 6.37
N CYS A 231 9.35 -28.77 5.54
CA CYS A 231 9.37 -27.93 4.35
C CYS A 231 8.60 -28.61 3.22
N GLN A 232 7.80 -27.83 2.51
CA GLN A 232 6.99 -28.30 1.40
C GLN A 232 7.69 -27.99 0.09
N VAL A 233 7.84 -28.98 -0.77
CA VAL A 233 8.23 -28.75 -2.17
C VAL A 233 7.09 -28.04 -2.90
N LEU A 234 7.40 -26.92 -3.55
CA LEU A 234 6.45 -26.22 -4.39
C LEU A 234 6.22 -27.01 -5.67
N ASN A 235 4.95 -27.25 -5.98
CA ASN A 235 4.55 -27.94 -7.21
C ASN A 235 3.63 -27.03 -8.01
N ASP A 236 3.83 -26.97 -9.31
CA ASP A 236 2.86 -26.43 -10.25
C ASP A 236 2.17 -27.57 -11.03
N ALA A 237 1.35 -27.22 -12.03
CA ALA A 237 0.65 -28.19 -12.86
C ALA A 237 1.58 -29.19 -13.58
N SER A 238 2.87 -28.87 -13.71
CA SER A 238 3.90 -29.71 -14.34
C SER A 238 4.70 -30.55 -13.33
N GLY A 239 4.47 -30.38 -12.02
CA GLY A 239 5.18 -31.08 -10.95
C GLY A 239 6.09 -30.15 -10.13
N PRO A 240 7.15 -30.68 -9.50
CA PRO A 240 8.05 -29.89 -8.67
C PRO A 240 8.67 -28.71 -9.42
N ILE A 241 8.53 -27.51 -8.88
CA ILE A 241 9.20 -26.32 -9.40
C ILE A 241 10.69 -26.47 -9.14
N ILE A 242 11.51 -26.29 -10.18
CA ILE A 242 12.97 -26.33 -10.11
C ILE A 242 13.56 -24.97 -10.44
N THR A 243 14.72 -24.66 -9.86
CA THR A 243 15.46 -23.42 -10.11
C THR A 243 16.97 -23.65 -10.14
N SER A 244 17.66 -23.00 -11.07
CA SER A 244 19.12 -22.98 -11.16
C SER A 244 19.74 -21.94 -10.22
N PRO A 245 19.32 -20.66 -10.20
CA PRO A 245 19.72 -19.70 -9.18
C PRO A 245 18.84 -19.79 -7.92
N ALA A 246 19.19 -19.00 -6.90
CA ALA A 246 18.34 -18.79 -5.73
C ALA A 246 16.94 -18.27 -6.14
N PRO A 247 15.84 -18.72 -5.50
CA PRO A 247 14.53 -18.12 -5.70
C PRO A 247 14.49 -16.71 -5.10
N ALA A 248 13.55 -15.89 -5.57
CA ALA A 248 13.15 -14.65 -4.89
C ALA A 248 11.65 -14.73 -4.57
N ALA A 249 11.20 -14.10 -3.48
CA ALA A 249 9.81 -14.21 -3.04
C ALA A 249 9.26 -12.89 -2.49
N MET A 250 8.03 -12.55 -2.86
CA MET A 250 7.31 -11.35 -2.41
C MET A 250 5.82 -11.64 -2.16
N VAL A 251 5.09 -10.67 -1.62
CA VAL A 251 3.63 -10.69 -1.61
C VAL A 251 3.11 -9.93 -2.84
N LEU A 252 2.24 -10.57 -3.62
CA LEU A 252 1.60 -10.01 -4.81
C LEU A 252 0.10 -10.24 -4.71
N ARG A 253 -0.69 -9.15 -4.67
CA ARG A 253 -2.16 -9.18 -4.62
C ARG A 253 -2.75 -10.09 -3.52
N GLY A 254 -2.13 -10.12 -2.35
CA GLY A 254 -2.59 -10.97 -1.25
C GLY A 254 -2.30 -12.46 -1.45
N GLN A 255 -1.35 -12.80 -2.34
CA GLN A 255 -0.80 -14.14 -2.51
C GLN A 255 0.73 -14.09 -2.36
N LEU A 256 1.32 -15.25 -2.12
CA LEU A 256 2.77 -15.42 -2.20
C LEU A 256 3.16 -15.53 -3.67
N CYS A 257 4.21 -14.81 -4.06
CA CYS A 257 4.81 -14.86 -5.38
C CYS A 257 6.26 -15.32 -5.27
N VAL A 258 6.63 -16.34 -6.04
CA VAL A 258 7.99 -16.85 -6.07
C VAL A 258 8.53 -16.79 -7.49
N PHE A 259 9.65 -16.09 -7.67
CA PHE A 259 10.40 -15.99 -8.92
C PHE A 259 11.47 -17.06 -8.96
N TYR A 260 11.60 -17.72 -10.12
CA TYR A 260 12.53 -18.81 -10.31
C TYR A 260 13.00 -18.91 -11.76
N THR A 261 14.10 -19.64 -12.00
CA THR A 261 14.60 -19.88 -13.36
C THR A 261 15.02 -21.32 -13.50
N PRO A 262 14.25 -22.16 -14.22
CA PRO A 262 14.49 -23.60 -14.24
C PRO A 262 15.91 -24.00 -14.64
N ASN A 263 16.48 -23.31 -15.62
CA ASN A 263 17.87 -23.44 -16.04
C ASN A 263 18.30 -22.21 -16.84
N SER A 264 19.60 -22.10 -17.15
CA SER A 264 20.18 -20.96 -17.87
C SER A 264 19.63 -20.71 -19.28
N ASN A 265 18.89 -21.67 -19.85
CA ASN A 265 18.35 -21.60 -21.20
C ASN A 265 16.84 -21.32 -21.23
N ASN A 266 16.21 -21.25 -20.06
CA ASN A 266 14.78 -21.00 -19.92
C ASN A 266 14.54 -19.58 -19.40
N PRO A 267 13.46 -18.91 -19.83
CA PRO A 267 13.09 -17.62 -19.29
C PRO A 267 12.80 -17.71 -17.79
N MET A 268 12.95 -16.58 -17.12
CA MET A 268 12.46 -16.44 -15.75
C MET A 268 10.97 -16.74 -15.71
N LYS A 269 10.56 -17.38 -14.62
CA LYS A 269 9.18 -17.68 -14.32
C LYS A 269 8.82 -17.14 -12.95
N TYR A 270 7.53 -17.00 -12.72
CA TYR A 270 7.00 -16.78 -11.39
C TYR A 270 5.80 -17.69 -11.14
N CYS A 271 5.57 -18.05 -9.89
CA CYS A 271 4.37 -18.75 -9.48
C CYS A 271 3.65 -18.03 -8.35
N LEU A 272 2.33 -18.19 -8.31
CA LEU A 272 1.45 -17.63 -7.30
C LEU A 272 0.66 -18.71 -6.60
N GLY A 273 0.44 -18.50 -5.31
CA GLY A 273 -0.34 -19.41 -4.49
C GLY A 273 -0.53 -18.89 -3.07
N THR A 274 -1.43 -19.55 -2.36
CA THR A 274 -1.47 -19.49 -0.89
C THR A 274 -0.68 -20.67 -0.32
N PRO A 275 -0.20 -20.59 0.93
CA PRO A 275 0.58 -21.65 1.55
C PRO A 275 -0.09 -23.04 1.50
N ASP A 276 -1.42 -23.06 1.56
CA ASP A 276 -2.21 -24.29 1.63
C ASP A 276 -2.72 -24.73 0.23
N GLN A 277 -2.39 -23.98 -0.82
CA GLN A 277 -2.75 -24.29 -2.20
C GLN A 277 -1.72 -25.23 -2.83
N THR A 278 -2.19 -26.30 -3.48
CA THR A 278 -1.38 -27.15 -4.37
C THR A 278 -2.28 -27.69 -5.49
N PRO A 279 -1.93 -27.55 -6.78
CA PRO A 279 -0.71 -26.92 -7.31
C PRO A 279 -0.74 -25.39 -7.24
N TRP A 280 0.45 -24.79 -7.23
CA TRP A 280 0.67 -23.37 -7.49
C TRP A 280 0.48 -23.10 -8.98
N THR A 281 0.14 -21.87 -9.33
CA THR A 281 -0.03 -21.47 -10.73
C THR A 281 1.22 -20.74 -11.20
N SER A 282 1.80 -21.17 -12.31
CA SER A 282 3.09 -20.69 -12.83
C SER A 282 2.96 -20.05 -14.20
N TRP A 283 3.73 -19.00 -14.46
CA TRP A 283 3.78 -18.30 -15.74
C TRP A 283 5.21 -17.89 -16.11
N ASP A 284 5.44 -17.72 -17.40
CA ASP A 284 6.68 -17.16 -17.95
C ASP A 284 6.67 -15.62 -17.82
N ILE A 285 7.84 -15.05 -17.52
CA ILE A 285 8.07 -13.61 -17.59
C ILE A 285 8.47 -13.29 -19.03
N ASN A 286 7.56 -12.65 -19.76
CA ASN A 286 7.81 -12.19 -21.13
C ASN A 286 8.58 -10.87 -21.11
N ASP A 287 9.89 -10.91 -20.82
CA ASP A 287 10.77 -9.79 -21.14
C ASP A 287 11.22 -9.92 -22.60
N VAL A 288 10.59 -9.16 -23.49
CA VAL A 288 10.79 -9.25 -24.96
C VAL A 288 12.24 -8.90 -25.34
N ASP A 289 12.93 -8.10 -24.53
CA ASP A 289 14.29 -7.65 -24.81
C ASP A 289 15.34 -8.65 -24.30
N HIS A 290 15.07 -9.38 -23.20
CA HIS A 290 16.05 -10.29 -22.59
C HIS A 290 15.44 -11.57 -22.00
N PRO A 291 15.25 -12.63 -22.82
CA PRO A 291 14.67 -13.90 -22.40
C PRO A 291 15.56 -14.73 -21.43
N ASN A 292 16.76 -14.27 -21.10
CA ASN A 292 17.74 -14.98 -20.24
C ASN A 292 18.09 -14.21 -18.95
N SER A 293 17.22 -13.30 -18.48
CA SER A 293 17.41 -12.68 -17.16
C SER A 293 17.45 -13.76 -16.06
N THR A 294 18.21 -13.53 -14.99
CA THR A 294 18.32 -14.47 -13.86
C THR A 294 17.83 -13.80 -12.58
N PRO A 295 17.03 -14.49 -11.73
CA PRO A 295 16.79 -14.09 -10.36
C PRO A 295 18.15 -14.07 -9.69
N ALA A 296 18.63 -12.88 -9.42
CA ALA A 296 19.93 -12.70 -8.89
C ALA A 296 19.76 -12.67 -7.36
N GLY A 297 20.43 -13.60 -6.67
CA GLY A 297 20.00 -14.08 -5.36
C GLY A 297 19.85 -13.01 -4.27
N GLY A 298 18.82 -13.17 -3.44
CA GLY A 298 18.48 -12.34 -2.28
C GLY A 298 17.12 -11.64 -2.43
N PRO A 299 16.39 -11.36 -1.33
CA PRO A 299 14.94 -11.18 -1.34
C PRO A 299 14.47 -9.95 -2.11
N ALA A 300 13.46 -10.13 -2.98
CA ALA A 300 12.63 -9.05 -3.48
C ALA A 300 11.44 -8.89 -2.52
N SER A 301 11.41 -7.85 -1.68
CA SER A 301 10.20 -7.50 -0.95
C SER A 301 9.30 -6.60 -1.79
N GLY A 302 8.05 -7.00 -1.98
CA GLY A 302 6.98 -6.10 -2.39
C GLY A 302 6.26 -5.56 -1.15
N HIS A 303 5.96 -4.25 -1.11
CA HIS A 303 5.05 -3.67 -0.11
C HIS A 303 3.63 -3.55 -0.64
N ARG A 304 2.69 -3.54 0.30
CA ARG A 304 1.24 -3.50 0.19
C ARG A 304 0.76 -2.11 0.61
N ASN A 305 0.36 -1.26 -0.32
CA ASN A 305 -0.72 -0.29 -0.03
C ASN A 305 -1.60 0.00 -1.26
N ASP A 306 -1.12 -0.22 -2.49
CA ASP A 306 -1.81 0.27 -3.70
C ASP A 306 -1.82 -0.71 -4.89
N GLN A 307 -1.62 -2.02 -4.66
CA GLN A 307 -1.58 -3.07 -5.70
C GLN A 307 -0.42 -2.96 -6.72
N ARG A 308 0.57 -2.08 -6.49
CA ARG A 308 1.69 -1.80 -7.39
C ARG A 308 2.96 -2.56 -7.01
N ILE A 309 3.61 -3.20 -7.99
CA ILE A 309 4.67 -4.19 -7.72
C ILE A 309 5.84 -4.00 -8.67
N TRP A 310 7.00 -3.87 -8.05
CA TRP A 310 8.28 -3.68 -8.70
C TRP A 310 9.17 -4.90 -8.45
N PHE A 311 9.81 -5.37 -9.51
CA PHE A 311 10.84 -6.38 -9.46
C PHE A 311 12.09 -5.84 -10.16
N VAL A 312 13.27 -6.09 -9.60
CA VAL A 312 14.54 -5.56 -10.11
C VAL A 312 15.39 -6.74 -10.61
N PRO A 313 15.31 -7.13 -11.90
CA PRO A 313 16.19 -8.16 -12.44
C PRO A 313 17.61 -7.65 -12.68
N ALA A 314 18.56 -8.58 -12.58
CA ALA A 314 19.86 -8.45 -13.24
C ALA A 314 19.85 -9.27 -14.54
N VAL A 315 20.48 -8.73 -15.59
CA VAL A 315 20.64 -9.44 -16.85
C VAL A 315 21.85 -10.37 -16.77
N ALA A 316 21.66 -11.65 -17.05
CA ALA A 316 22.73 -12.64 -16.94
C ALA A 316 23.89 -12.29 -17.88
N GLY A 317 25.12 -12.35 -17.35
CA GLY A 317 26.33 -12.06 -18.12
C GLY A 317 26.58 -10.58 -18.42
N THR A 318 25.77 -9.66 -17.88
CA THR A 318 26.00 -8.21 -17.97
C THR A 318 26.13 -7.59 -16.57
N SER A 319 26.50 -6.31 -16.53
CA SER A 319 26.49 -5.49 -15.30
C SER A 319 25.20 -4.68 -15.15
N GLU A 320 24.20 -4.91 -15.99
CA GLU A 320 23.00 -4.09 -16.09
C GLU A 320 21.97 -4.48 -15.03
N ILE A 321 21.49 -3.48 -14.28
CA ILE A 321 20.36 -3.59 -13.37
C ILE A 321 19.16 -2.95 -14.03
N ARG A 322 18.01 -3.63 -13.96
CA ARG A 322 16.77 -3.11 -14.51
C ARG A 322 15.68 -3.08 -13.48
N GLU A 323 14.71 -2.20 -13.68
CA GLU A 323 13.43 -2.24 -12.99
C GLU A 323 12.35 -2.74 -13.93
N SER A 324 11.47 -3.61 -13.44
CA SER A 324 10.26 -4.02 -14.12
C SER A 324 9.08 -3.79 -13.18
N MET A 325 7.99 -3.33 -13.77
CA MET A 325 6.75 -3.00 -13.10
C MET A 325 5.66 -3.92 -13.65
N HIS A 326 4.74 -4.38 -12.82
CA HIS A 326 3.60 -5.18 -13.26
C HIS A 326 2.67 -4.36 -14.21
N LYS A 327 2.08 -4.93 -15.27
CA LYS A 327 1.33 -4.19 -16.32
C LYS A 327 0.04 -3.53 -15.85
N ASP A 328 -0.54 -4.06 -14.78
CA ASP A 328 -1.73 -3.51 -14.13
C ASP A 328 -1.35 -2.52 -13.02
N ASP A 329 -0.06 -2.31 -12.81
CA ASP A 329 0.44 -1.15 -12.08
C ASP A 329 0.17 0.06 -12.97
N PRO A 330 -0.61 1.02 -12.49
CA PRO A 330 -0.80 2.22 -13.25
C PRO A 330 0.51 3.01 -13.29
N ASP A 331 1.26 2.87 -14.39
CA ASP A 331 2.20 3.89 -14.86
C ASP A 331 1.53 5.25 -14.62
N PRO A 332 2.11 6.21 -13.89
CA PRO A 332 1.47 7.50 -13.61
C PRO A 332 0.91 8.16 -14.88
N LYS A 333 1.56 7.97 -16.04
CA LYS A 333 1.04 8.39 -17.35
C LYS A 333 -0.13 7.56 -17.84
N LYS A 334 -0.11 6.23 -17.66
CA LYS A 334 -1.28 5.38 -17.97
C LYS A 334 -2.38 5.41 -16.92
N PHE A 335 -2.12 5.82 -15.67
CA PHE A 335 -3.15 6.15 -14.68
C PHE A 335 -3.92 7.36 -15.16
N LEU A 336 -3.24 8.32 -15.79
CA LEU A 336 -3.86 9.43 -16.49
C LEU A 336 -4.54 8.96 -17.79
N ASP A 337 -3.94 8.06 -18.59
CA ASP A 337 -4.51 7.63 -19.89
C ASP A 337 -5.70 6.64 -19.77
N ASN A 338 -5.71 5.73 -18.79
CA ASN A 338 -6.85 4.85 -18.49
C ASN A 338 -7.99 5.59 -17.77
N TRP A 339 -7.69 6.79 -17.26
CA TRP A 339 -8.65 7.78 -16.80
C TRP A 339 -8.92 8.84 -17.88
N ASN A 340 -8.93 8.43 -19.16
CA ASN A 340 -9.40 9.29 -20.25
C ASN A 340 -10.91 9.51 -20.18
N TRP A 341 -11.30 10.36 -19.23
CA TRP A 341 -12.32 11.39 -19.42
C TRP A 341 -11.66 12.72 -19.82
N ALA A 342 -10.35 12.91 -19.56
CA ALA A 342 -9.61 14.11 -19.95
C ALA A 342 -9.21 14.16 -21.45
N ALA A 343 -8.84 13.05 -22.11
CA ALA A 343 -8.51 13.09 -23.54
C ALA A 343 -9.72 13.14 -24.49
N THR A 344 -10.95 13.21 -23.98
CA THR A 344 -12.13 13.41 -24.83
C THR A 344 -12.44 14.88 -25.11
N ASP A 345 -11.79 15.82 -24.42
CA ASP A 345 -11.92 17.25 -24.70
C ASP A 345 -10.57 17.83 -25.21
N PRO A 346 -10.43 18.10 -26.52
CA PRO A 346 -9.20 18.63 -27.12
C PRO A 346 -8.86 20.09 -26.73
N THR A 347 -9.56 20.67 -25.75
CA THR A 347 -9.29 22.03 -25.25
C THR A 347 -8.35 22.10 -24.05
N TRP A 348 -7.90 20.97 -23.50
CA TRP A 348 -7.05 20.96 -22.29
C TRP A 348 -5.56 21.00 -22.62
N SER A 349 -4.89 22.07 -22.18
CA SER A 349 -3.43 22.24 -22.23
C SER A 349 -2.74 21.51 -21.08
N ASP A 350 -1.42 21.30 -21.20
CA ASP A 350 -0.51 20.75 -20.18
C ASP A 350 -0.51 21.49 -18.81
N ASP A 351 -1.40 22.46 -18.58
CA ASP A 351 -1.42 23.37 -17.43
C ASP A 351 -1.98 22.77 -16.12
N TYR A 352 -2.73 21.66 -16.14
CA TYR A 352 -3.36 21.12 -14.92
C TYR A 352 -2.35 20.49 -13.94
N LEU A 353 -1.23 19.96 -14.43
CA LEU A 353 -0.14 19.50 -13.55
C LEU A 353 0.58 20.70 -12.94
N ASN A 354 0.67 21.82 -13.66
CA ASN A 354 1.33 23.04 -13.17
C ASN A 354 0.61 23.66 -11.95
N THR A 355 -0.68 23.37 -11.76
CA THR A 355 -1.44 23.80 -10.59
C THR A 355 -1.37 22.83 -9.40
N CYS A 356 -0.81 21.63 -9.59
CA CYS A 356 -0.61 20.66 -8.50
C CYS A 356 0.68 20.94 -7.71
N PRO A 357 0.71 20.72 -6.37
CA PRO A 357 1.93 20.82 -5.60
C PRO A 357 3.05 19.94 -6.19
N GLY A 358 4.14 20.58 -6.63
CA GLY A 358 5.27 19.88 -7.25
C GLY A 358 4.95 19.17 -8.57
N GLY A 359 3.85 19.51 -9.26
CA GLY A 359 3.45 18.82 -10.48
C GLY A 359 2.78 17.46 -10.25
N ASN A 360 2.41 17.13 -9.00
CA ASN A 360 1.91 15.82 -8.63
C ASN A 360 0.45 15.88 -8.17
N PRO A 361 -0.50 15.19 -8.84
CA PRO A 361 -1.90 15.14 -8.41
C PRO A 361 -2.13 14.26 -7.18
N PHE A 362 -1.08 13.68 -6.60
CA PHE A 362 -1.14 12.89 -5.37
C PHE A 362 -0.38 13.55 -4.23
N ILE A 363 -0.85 13.29 -3.01
CA ILE A 363 -0.15 13.59 -1.76
C ILE A 363 -0.08 12.35 -0.88
N THR A 364 0.95 12.30 -0.03
CA THR A 364 1.07 11.27 1.01
C THR A 364 0.53 11.82 2.31
N TRP A 365 -0.46 11.12 2.90
CA TRP A 365 -0.99 11.44 4.22
C TRP A 365 -1.32 10.16 4.96
N GLN A 366 -0.89 10.07 6.23
CA GLN A 366 -1.06 8.87 7.08
C GLN A 366 -0.53 7.58 6.39
N GLY A 367 0.60 7.69 5.69
CA GLY A 367 1.27 6.58 5.01
C GLY A 367 0.56 6.06 3.75
N ARG A 368 -0.42 6.80 3.21
CA ARG A 368 -1.20 6.42 2.02
C ARG A 368 -1.23 7.53 0.97
N GLN A 369 -1.46 7.14 -0.29
CA GLN A 369 -1.58 8.06 -1.42
C GLN A 369 -3.01 8.56 -1.55
N TRP A 370 -3.16 9.88 -1.65
CA TRP A 370 -4.45 10.54 -1.83
C TRP A 370 -4.39 11.37 -3.11
N TRP A 371 -5.34 11.11 -3.99
CA TRP A 371 -5.54 11.89 -5.18
C TRP A 371 -6.30 13.16 -4.81
N ILE A 372 -5.71 14.31 -5.12
CA ILE A 372 -6.25 15.63 -4.79
C ILE A 372 -6.82 16.34 -6.01
N ASN A 373 -6.77 15.73 -7.19
CA ASN A 373 -7.22 16.27 -8.46
C ASN A 373 -8.50 15.61 -8.98
N TYR A 374 -9.48 15.46 -8.08
CA TYR A 374 -10.80 14.97 -8.45
C TYR A 374 -11.78 16.12 -8.61
N TRP A 375 -12.38 16.25 -9.79
CA TRP A 375 -13.32 17.32 -10.12
C TRP A 375 -14.37 16.87 -11.15
N TRP A 376 -15.44 17.67 -11.30
CA TRP A 376 -16.56 17.43 -12.22
C TRP A 376 -16.76 18.62 -13.18
N ASP A 377 -17.19 18.35 -14.42
CA ASP A 377 -17.39 19.38 -15.46
C ASP A 377 -18.79 19.39 -16.10
N THR A 378 -19.09 20.53 -16.74
CA THR A 378 -20.37 20.87 -17.35
C THR A 378 -20.77 20.11 -18.60
N LEU A 379 -19.89 19.28 -19.19
CA LEU A 379 -20.21 18.54 -20.41
C LEU A 379 -20.70 17.12 -20.11
N SER A 380 -20.51 16.61 -18.89
CA SER A 380 -20.83 15.20 -18.57
C SER A 380 -21.41 14.89 -17.17
N GLY A 381 -21.50 15.85 -16.22
CA GLY A 381 -22.09 15.60 -14.89
C GLY A 381 -23.54 16.08 -14.74
N THR A 382 -24.48 15.17 -14.45
CA THR A 382 -25.88 15.53 -14.12
C THR A 382 -26.14 15.52 -12.62
N TRP A 383 -26.21 16.70 -12.01
CA TRP A 383 -27.22 16.95 -10.97
C TRP A 383 -28.12 18.08 -11.45
N GLN A 384 -29.30 17.72 -11.93
CA GLN A 384 -30.41 18.63 -12.29
C GLN A 384 -30.11 19.78 -13.28
N GLY A 385 -29.43 19.49 -14.40
CA GLY A 385 -29.52 20.32 -15.61
C GLY A 385 -28.96 21.74 -15.50
N SER A 386 -28.11 22.01 -14.52
CA SER A 386 -27.29 23.24 -14.46
C SER A 386 -25.83 22.84 -14.31
N GLY A 387 -24.98 23.37 -15.21
CA GLY A 387 -23.59 22.97 -15.29
C GLY A 387 -22.76 23.50 -14.11
N TYR A 388 -22.03 22.60 -13.44
CA TYR A 388 -20.93 22.95 -12.55
C TYR A 388 -19.65 23.24 -13.34
N GLN A 389 -19.21 24.50 -13.37
CA GLN A 389 -17.85 24.85 -13.83
C GLN A 389 -16.91 24.69 -12.64
N SER A 390 -16.24 23.54 -12.52
CA SER A 390 -15.21 23.35 -11.51
C SER A 390 -13.88 23.92 -12.02
N ASN A 391 -13.33 24.92 -11.33
CA ASN A 391 -11.96 25.38 -11.53
C ASN A 391 -11.06 24.70 -10.49
N PHE A 392 -10.09 23.91 -10.95
CA PHE A 392 -9.25 23.11 -10.06
C PHE A 392 -7.96 23.85 -9.66
N ASP A 393 -7.78 24.13 -8.35
CA ASP A 393 -6.52 24.64 -7.79
C ASP A 393 -6.20 24.01 -6.41
N PRO A 394 -5.52 22.85 -6.40
CA PRO A 394 -5.25 22.11 -5.17
C PRO A 394 -4.33 22.87 -4.22
N THR A 395 -3.48 23.78 -4.72
CA THR A 395 -2.61 24.58 -3.84
C THR A 395 -3.38 25.56 -2.97
N ARG A 396 -4.62 25.90 -3.37
CA ARG A 396 -5.52 26.76 -2.59
C ARG A 396 -6.36 25.97 -1.61
N PHE A 397 -6.81 24.78 -1.97
CA PHE A 397 -7.78 24.04 -1.16
C PHE A 397 -7.15 22.99 -0.25
N PHE A 398 -5.88 22.68 -0.46
CA PHE A 398 -5.14 21.73 0.36
C PHE A 398 -3.90 22.39 0.96
N THR A 399 -3.73 22.21 2.27
CA THR A 399 -2.51 22.61 2.96
C THR A 399 -2.05 21.47 3.86
N PRO A 400 -0.92 20.82 3.55
CA PRO A 400 -0.29 19.89 4.47
C PRO A 400 0.07 20.62 5.76
N GLY A 401 -0.27 20.04 6.91
CA GLY A 401 0.13 20.55 8.21
C GLY A 401 1.65 20.40 8.44
N PRO A 402 2.20 21.04 9.47
CA PRO A 402 3.59 20.82 9.87
C PRO A 402 3.86 19.33 10.07
N GLY A 403 4.85 18.78 9.36
CA GLY A 403 5.20 17.36 9.44
C GLY A 403 4.32 16.39 8.63
N GLN A 404 3.37 16.88 7.81
CA GLN A 404 2.45 16.05 6.99
C GLN A 404 1.51 15.11 7.77
N ASP A 405 1.40 15.26 9.09
CA ASP A 405 0.48 14.46 9.92
C ASP A 405 -0.99 14.90 9.78
N GLU A 406 -1.18 16.18 9.45
CA GLU A 406 -2.49 16.80 9.25
C GLU A 406 -2.66 17.23 7.79
N LEU A 407 -3.89 17.17 7.29
CA LEU A 407 -4.25 17.66 5.96
C LEU A 407 -5.45 18.60 6.07
N THR A 408 -5.27 19.86 5.66
CA THR A 408 -6.35 20.85 5.69
C THR A 408 -7.09 20.85 4.36
N LEU A 409 -8.42 20.72 4.40
CA LEU A 409 -9.33 20.96 3.29
C LEU A 409 -10.02 22.31 3.52
N CYS A 410 -9.95 23.20 2.55
CA CYS A 410 -10.57 24.52 2.60
C CYS A 410 -11.67 24.62 1.54
N THR A 411 -12.69 25.45 1.78
CA THR A 411 -13.58 25.94 0.72
C THR A 411 -13.02 27.22 0.09
N PHE A 412 -13.76 27.77 -0.87
CA PHE A 412 -13.62 29.17 -1.28
C PHE A 412 -13.64 30.10 -0.06
N ASP A 413 -12.78 31.12 -0.07
CA ASP A 413 -12.75 32.21 0.92
C ASP A 413 -12.86 33.56 0.20
N PRO A 414 -13.96 34.34 0.42
CA PRO A 414 -14.15 35.63 -0.25
C PRO A 414 -13.07 36.67 0.09
N ASN A 415 -12.27 36.44 1.13
CA ASN A 415 -11.21 37.36 1.57
C ASN A 415 -9.81 36.89 1.14
N ARG A 416 -9.66 35.69 0.56
CA ARG A 416 -8.36 35.15 0.16
C ARG A 416 -7.91 35.77 -1.18
N PRO A 417 -6.71 36.37 -1.25
CA PRO A 417 -6.18 36.89 -2.51
C PRO A 417 -6.07 35.79 -3.57
N GLY A 418 -6.73 35.98 -4.71
CA GLY A 418 -6.72 35.03 -5.83
C GLY A 418 -8.03 34.28 -6.04
N ASP A 419 -8.91 34.24 -5.04
CA ASP A 419 -10.24 33.63 -5.15
C ASP A 419 -11.20 34.55 -5.95
N ASP A 420 -11.61 34.15 -7.16
CA ASP A 420 -12.62 34.87 -7.96
C ASP A 420 -14.03 34.38 -7.55
N PRO A 421 -14.99 35.26 -7.19
CA PRO A 421 -16.37 34.86 -6.88
C PRO A 421 -17.07 34.01 -7.95
N LYS A 422 -16.59 34.01 -9.20
CA LYS A 422 -17.05 33.11 -10.27
C LYS A 422 -16.59 31.65 -10.09
N GLU A 423 -15.58 31.43 -9.27
CA GLU A 423 -15.01 30.15 -8.84
C GLU A 423 -15.66 29.63 -7.55
N ALA A 424 -16.77 30.21 -7.11
CA ALA A 424 -17.46 29.83 -5.88
C ALA A 424 -18.00 28.39 -5.88
N CYS A 425 -18.04 27.70 -7.03
CA CYS A 425 -18.53 26.31 -7.18
C CYS A 425 -17.45 25.24 -6.96
N ILE A 426 -16.31 25.58 -6.36
CA ILE A 426 -15.21 24.62 -6.18
C ILE A 426 -15.48 23.68 -5.01
N THR A 427 -15.37 22.38 -5.28
CA THR A 427 -15.35 21.31 -4.29
C THR A 427 -13.90 20.93 -3.99
N ALA A 428 -13.51 20.92 -2.72
CA ALA A 428 -12.25 20.32 -2.31
C ALA A 428 -12.51 18.83 -2.05
N GLU A 429 -12.13 17.95 -2.96
CA GLU A 429 -12.26 16.50 -2.78
C GLU A 429 -10.90 15.83 -2.82
N ILE A 430 -10.68 14.92 -1.87
CA ILE A 430 -9.57 13.99 -1.90
C ILE A 430 -10.10 12.57 -1.94
N VAL A 431 -9.38 11.74 -2.69
CA VAL A 431 -9.77 10.35 -2.93
C VAL A 431 -8.61 9.46 -2.56
N LEU A 432 -8.85 8.49 -1.67
CA LEU A 432 -7.85 7.49 -1.34
C LEU A 432 -7.53 6.67 -2.60
N ALA A 433 -6.25 6.57 -2.96
CA ALA A 433 -5.83 5.80 -4.12
C ALA A 433 -6.05 4.29 -3.92
N ASP A 434 -5.99 3.83 -2.67
CA ASP A 434 -6.13 2.43 -2.30
C ASP A 434 -7.56 1.93 -2.57
N LEU A 435 -7.63 0.76 -3.20
CA LEU A 435 -8.86 -0.04 -3.31
C LEU A 435 -8.99 -0.97 -2.09
N LEU A 436 -9.73 -0.50 -1.09
CA LEU A 436 -9.94 -1.16 0.18
C LEU A 436 -11.14 -2.12 0.12
N GLY A 437 -11.07 -3.19 0.90
CA GLY A 437 -12.12 -4.21 1.01
C GLY A 437 -12.77 -4.21 2.40
N TYR A 438 -13.33 -5.36 2.81
CA TYR A 438 -13.92 -5.50 4.13
C TYR A 438 -12.89 -5.17 5.22
N GLY A 439 -13.29 -4.33 6.18
CA GLY A 439 -12.40 -3.80 7.20
C GLY A 439 -13.04 -2.74 8.08
N ASP A 440 -12.28 -2.29 9.07
CA ASP A 440 -12.58 -1.12 9.88
C ASP A 440 -11.91 0.11 9.25
N TYR A 441 -12.72 1.09 8.81
CA TYR A 441 -12.30 2.40 8.31
C TYR A 441 -12.50 3.43 9.41
N VAL A 442 -11.42 4.06 9.88
CA VAL A 442 -11.48 5.09 10.92
C VAL A 442 -10.92 6.41 10.40
N LEU A 443 -11.76 7.44 10.35
CA LEU A 443 -11.39 8.79 9.91
C LEU A 443 -11.62 9.78 11.04
N THR A 444 -10.62 10.57 11.43
CA THR A 444 -10.82 11.70 12.35
C THR A 444 -10.64 13.03 11.64
N VAL A 445 -11.62 13.91 11.82
CA VAL A 445 -11.66 15.24 11.23
C VAL A 445 -11.95 16.28 12.30
N ARG A 446 -11.20 17.36 12.27
CA ARG A 446 -11.36 18.54 13.12
C ARG A 446 -11.91 19.68 12.29
N ALA A 447 -12.98 20.33 12.76
CA ALA A 447 -13.39 21.61 12.21
C ALA A 447 -12.30 22.65 12.52
N ASN A 448 -11.85 23.38 11.50
CA ASN A 448 -10.78 24.36 11.65
C ASN A 448 -11.33 25.79 11.63
N GLU A 449 -12.15 26.11 10.64
CA GLU A 449 -12.92 27.37 10.61
C GLU A 449 -14.37 27.03 10.24
N PRO A 450 -15.37 27.42 11.05
CA PRO A 450 -15.32 28.19 12.33
C PRO A 450 -15.04 27.36 13.60
N LYS A 451 -14.16 26.35 13.55
CA LYS A 451 -13.77 25.46 14.68
C LYS A 451 -14.85 24.51 15.21
N GLN A 452 -16.09 24.59 14.71
CA GLN A 452 -17.20 23.73 15.10
C GLN A 452 -18.02 23.35 13.88
N PHE A 453 -18.33 22.07 13.71
CA PHE A 453 -19.15 21.59 12.59
C PHE A 453 -20.56 22.19 12.61
N GLY A 454 -21.13 22.42 13.81
CA GLY A 454 -22.46 23.02 13.95
C GLY A 454 -22.54 24.49 13.52
N ALA A 455 -21.41 25.16 13.36
CA ALA A 455 -21.33 26.56 12.94
C ALA A 455 -21.03 26.73 11.43
N PHE A 456 -20.90 25.63 10.68
CA PHE A 456 -20.72 25.67 9.23
C PHE A 456 -21.89 26.39 8.57
N GLU A 457 -21.58 27.21 7.56
CA GLU A 457 -22.59 27.97 6.86
C GLU A 457 -23.59 27.06 6.13
N PRO A 458 -24.84 27.53 5.93
CA PRO A 458 -25.92 26.75 5.33
C PRO A 458 -25.71 26.23 3.91
N ASN A 459 -24.61 26.58 3.26
CA ASN A 459 -24.22 26.17 1.91
C ASN A 459 -22.92 25.35 1.92
N VAL A 460 -22.33 25.05 3.09
CA VAL A 460 -21.09 24.27 3.22
C VAL A 460 -21.43 22.85 3.67
N CYS A 461 -20.90 21.86 2.96
CA CYS A 461 -21.06 20.45 3.29
C CYS A 461 -19.68 19.79 3.40
N PHE A 462 -19.38 19.23 4.57
CA PHE A 462 -18.34 18.24 4.74
C PHE A 462 -18.93 16.85 4.51
N GLY A 463 -18.35 16.10 3.58
CA GLY A 463 -18.73 14.74 3.25
C GLY A 463 -17.58 13.75 3.43
N ALA A 464 -17.88 12.56 3.94
CA ALA A 464 -17.00 11.40 3.90
C ALA A 464 -17.84 10.19 3.47
N PHE A 465 -17.40 9.50 2.43
CA PHE A 465 -18.16 8.40 1.83
C PHE A 465 -17.25 7.35 1.23
N THR A 466 -17.74 6.10 1.14
CA THR A 466 -17.07 5.09 0.34
C THR A 466 -17.73 4.94 -1.02
N TYR A 467 -16.91 4.72 -2.05
CA TYR A 467 -17.34 4.49 -3.42
C TYR A 467 -16.83 3.13 -3.90
N GLN A 468 -17.72 2.23 -4.31
CA GLN A 468 -17.35 0.95 -4.89
C GLN A 468 -16.98 1.12 -6.38
N PHE A 469 -15.71 0.85 -6.68
CA PHE A 469 -15.12 0.90 -8.01
C PHE A 469 -15.29 -0.44 -8.74
N GLY A 470 -15.58 -0.45 -10.05
CA GLY A 470 -15.75 -1.66 -10.86
C GLY A 470 -17.17 -1.87 -11.41
N ILE A 471 -17.48 -3.04 -11.97
CA ILE A 471 -18.82 -3.36 -12.47
C ILE A 471 -19.72 -3.66 -11.27
N SER A 472 -20.78 -2.87 -11.08
CA SER A 472 -21.86 -3.25 -10.15
C SER A 472 -22.84 -4.14 -10.89
N THR A 473 -23.15 -5.30 -10.30
CA THR A 473 -24.25 -6.17 -10.75
C THR A 473 -25.58 -5.79 -10.10
N GLU A 474 -25.62 -4.72 -9.29
CA GLU A 474 -26.76 -4.39 -8.42
C GLU A 474 -27.51 -3.15 -8.89
N GLU A 475 -28.81 -3.31 -9.16
CA GLU A 475 -29.69 -2.22 -9.59
C GLU A 475 -30.14 -1.30 -8.44
N THR A 476 -29.92 -1.71 -7.18
CA THR A 476 -30.49 -1.07 -5.96
C THR A 476 -29.66 0.10 -5.43
N ASN A 477 -28.32 0.02 -5.47
CA ASN A 477 -27.41 1.13 -5.16
C ASN A 477 -26.66 1.58 -6.44
N GLN A 478 -27.35 2.35 -7.27
CA GLN A 478 -26.86 2.78 -8.58
C GLN A 478 -25.65 3.72 -8.51
N HIS A 479 -25.48 4.45 -7.41
CA HIS A 479 -24.33 5.34 -7.22
C HIS A 479 -23.13 4.62 -6.59
N ARG A 480 -23.35 3.40 -6.05
CA ARG A 480 -22.31 2.54 -5.48
C ARG A 480 -21.62 3.14 -4.25
N GLU A 481 -22.38 3.92 -3.50
CA GLU A 481 -21.85 4.77 -2.41
C GLU A 481 -22.47 4.44 -1.05
N ILE A 482 -21.66 4.62 -0.01
CA ILE A 482 -22.08 4.70 1.38
C ILE A 482 -21.61 6.05 1.94
N ASP A 483 -22.54 6.98 2.16
CA ASP A 483 -22.25 8.28 2.76
C ASP A 483 -22.16 8.14 4.28
N MET A 484 -20.94 8.04 4.79
CA MET A 484 -20.67 7.87 6.22
C MET A 484 -21.11 9.10 7.01
N LEU A 485 -20.82 10.29 6.51
CA LEU A 485 -21.24 11.56 7.10
C LEU A 485 -21.34 12.60 6.01
N GLU A 486 -22.49 13.27 5.93
CA GLU A 486 -22.62 14.58 5.29
C GLU A 486 -23.15 15.59 6.31
N THR A 487 -22.46 16.71 6.51
CA THR A 487 -22.99 17.82 7.30
C THR A 487 -24.03 18.58 6.49
N LEU A 488 -25.27 18.60 6.98
CA LEU A 488 -26.40 19.18 6.25
C LEU A 488 -26.44 20.69 6.36
N SER A 489 -26.30 21.30 5.19
CA SER A 489 -26.51 22.70 4.88
C SER A 489 -27.98 23.12 5.15
N TYR A 490 -28.22 24.28 5.78
CA TYR A 490 -29.56 24.82 6.07
C TYR A 490 -30.21 25.31 4.76
N GLY A 491 -30.98 24.46 4.07
CA GLY A 491 -31.66 24.91 2.85
C GLY A 491 -32.30 23.81 2.02
N SER A 492 -31.89 22.55 2.16
CA SER A 492 -32.59 21.48 1.45
C SER A 492 -34.02 21.34 2.02
N GLN A 493 -35.00 21.16 1.14
CA GLN A 493 -36.37 20.76 1.49
C GLN A 493 -36.45 19.41 2.24
N LEU A 494 -35.29 18.85 2.61
CA LEU A 494 -35.03 17.53 3.18
C LEU A 494 -34.62 17.59 4.66
N ARG A 495 -34.46 18.78 5.27
CA ARG A 495 -34.02 18.88 6.67
C ARG A 495 -35.15 18.56 7.64
N LYS A 496 -34.99 17.52 8.46
CA LYS A 496 -35.85 17.30 9.63
C LYS A 496 -35.46 18.31 10.72
N PRO A 497 -36.42 19.00 11.38
CA PRO A 497 -36.11 19.90 12.48
C PRO A 497 -35.22 19.24 13.53
N GLY A 498 -34.16 19.93 13.97
CA GLY A 498 -33.22 19.41 14.96
C GLY A 498 -32.12 18.48 14.43
N THR A 499 -31.96 18.34 13.11
CA THR A 499 -30.85 17.59 12.48
C THR A 499 -29.98 18.50 11.62
N ASN A 500 -28.67 18.24 11.59
CA ASN A 500 -27.67 18.98 10.83
C ASN A 500 -26.61 18.06 10.20
N ALA A 501 -26.85 16.76 10.19
CA ALA A 501 -26.01 15.77 9.52
C ALA A 501 -26.83 14.57 9.08
N GLN A 502 -26.28 13.78 8.16
CA GLN A 502 -26.87 12.53 7.71
C GLN A 502 -25.84 11.45 7.41
N PHE A 503 -26.31 10.21 7.52
CA PHE A 503 -25.78 9.02 6.89
C PHE A 503 -26.75 8.60 5.79
N THR A 504 -26.24 8.20 4.63
CA THR A 504 -27.09 7.85 3.49
C THR A 504 -26.53 6.64 2.75
N LEU A 505 -27.41 5.70 2.40
CA LEU A 505 -27.12 4.74 1.34
C LEU A 505 -27.70 5.27 0.04
N GLN A 506 -26.94 5.20 -1.05
CA GLN A 506 -27.40 5.72 -2.32
C GLN A 506 -28.32 4.72 -3.07
N PRO A 507 -29.15 5.20 -4.01
CA PRO A 507 -29.56 6.60 -4.19
C PRO A 507 -30.26 7.17 -2.96
N ALA A 508 -29.98 8.44 -2.64
CA ALA A 508 -30.52 9.17 -1.49
C ALA A 508 -32.05 9.32 -1.54
N ILE A 509 -32.77 8.33 -1.03
CA ILE A 509 -34.23 8.32 -0.86
C ILE A 509 -34.61 8.32 0.62
N ASP A 510 -35.77 8.86 0.97
CA ASP A 510 -36.14 9.13 2.36
C ASP A 510 -36.11 7.91 3.30
N THR A 511 -36.25 6.69 2.78
CA THR A 511 -36.24 5.45 3.57
C THR A 511 -34.84 5.02 4.03
N VAL A 512 -33.78 5.53 3.39
CA VAL A 512 -32.38 5.13 3.66
C VAL A 512 -31.50 6.27 4.13
N ILE A 513 -32.05 7.48 4.22
CA ILE A 513 -31.37 8.65 4.80
C ILE A 513 -31.62 8.66 6.32
N ASN A 514 -30.56 8.48 7.09
CA ASN A 514 -30.57 8.60 8.54
C ASN A 514 -30.04 9.97 8.97
N ARG A 515 -30.94 10.84 9.46
CA ARG A 515 -30.60 12.22 9.86
C ARG A 515 -30.41 12.31 11.35
N PHE A 516 -29.37 13.01 11.78
CA PHE A 516 -29.02 13.13 13.20
C PHE A 516 -28.44 14.52 13.55
N PRO A 517 -28.46 14.89 14.84
CA PRO A 517 -27.77 16.08 15.32
C PRO A 517 -26.29 15.78 15.64
N ILE A 518 -25.40 16.59 15.07
CA ILE A 518 -24.05 16.82 15.59
C ILE A 518 -24.15 17.97 16.62
N PRO A 519 -23.60 17.82 17.84
CA PRO A 519 -23.60 18.86 18.86
C PRO A 519 -23.01 20.18 18.36
N ALA A 520 -23.59 21.31 18.78
CA ALA A 520 -23.16 22.64 18.32
C ALA A 520 -21.69 22.93 18.69
N ASP A 521 -21.20 22.39 19.79
CA ASP A 521 -19.84 22.51 20.30
C ASP A 521 -18.88 21.43 19.76
N CYS A 522 -19.33 20.56 18.85
CA CYS A 522 -18.51 19.50 18.28
C CYS A 522 -17.46 20.08 17.33
N SER A 523 -16.20 20.07 17.79
CA SER A 523 -15.04 20.53 17.02
C SER A 523 -14.27 19.39 16.35
N VAL A 524 -14.47 18.14 16.79
CA VAL A 524 -13.78 16.96 16.25
C VAL A 524 -14.76 15.80 16.16
N VAL A 525 -14.78 15.13 15.01
CA VAL A 525 -15.52 13.89 14.79
C VAL A 525 -14.57 12.75 14.43
N THR A 526 -14.79 11.59 15.02
CA THR A 526 -14.21 10.32 14.53
C THR A 526 -15.32 9.49 13.92
N LEU A 527 -15.19 9.14 12.65
CA LEU A 527 -16.05 8.22 11.92
C LEU A 527 -15.43 6.83 11.98
N TRP A 528 -16.26 5.82 12.21
CA TRP A 528 -15.89 4.42 12.12
C TRP A 528 -16.90 3.68 11.28
N LEU A 529 -16.50 3.27 10.08
CA LEU A 529 -17.25 2.34 9.25
C LEU A 529 -16.62 0.95 9.38
N ARG A 530 -17.37 0.02 9.96
CA ARG A 530 -17.02 -1.39 10.02
C ARG A 530 -17.69 -2.12 8.85
N ARG A 531 -16.93 -2.88 8.09
CA ARG A 531 -17.37 -3.72 6.96
C ARG A 531 -16.84 -5.13 7.17
N GLN A 532 -17.71 -6.15 7.16
CA GLN A 532 -17.32 -7.55 7.29
C GLN A 532 -17.85 -8.37 6.12
N ASP A 533 -17.13 -9.44 5.77
CA ASP A 533 -17.54 -10.35 4.73
C ASP A 533 -18.79 -11.15 5.17
N PRO A 534 -19.94 -10.98 4.47
CA PRO A 534 -21.16 -11.69 4.82
C PRO A 534 -21.07 -13.21 4.65
N GLU A 535 -20.16 -13.72 3.81
CA GLU A 535 -19.94 -15.16 3.61
C GLU A 535 -19.19 -15.78 4.78
N VAL A 536 -18.29 -15.02 5.42
CA VAL A 536 -17.48 -15.46 6.56
C VAL A 536 -18.27 -15.38 7.87
N VAL A 537 -19.00 -14.29 8.07
CA VAL A 537 -19.70 -14.01 9.34
C VAL A 537 -21.15 -14.54 9.32
N GLY A 538 -21.60 -15.06 8.17
CA GLY A 538 -22.96 -15.56 7.96
C GLY A 538 -24.04 -14.45 8.01
N SER A 539 -23.63 -13.19 8.11
CA SER A 539 -24.50 -12.02 8.12
C SER A 539 -23.70 -10.77 7.77
N TRP A 540 -24.38 -9.73 7.29
CA TRP A 540 -23.75 -8.44 7.06
C TRP A 540 -23.56 -7.72 8.40
N ASP A 541 -22.36 -7.78 8.94
CA ASP A 541 -21.95 -6.98 10.10
C ASP A 541 -21.27 -5.70 9.61
N THR A 542 -22.08 -4.84 8.97
CA THR A 542 -21.69 -3.46 8.65
C THR A 542 -22.22 -2.54 9.74
N GLY A 543 -21.43 -1.57 10.17
CA GLY A 543 -21.89 -0.58 11.14
C GLY A 543 -21.17 0.73 10.95
N LEU A 544 -21.92 1.82 11.01
CA LEU A 544 -21.36 3.16 11.09
C LEU A 544 -21.50 3.68 12.52
N PHE A 545 -20.43 4.26 13.03
CA PHE A 545 -20.41 4.93 14.32
C PHE A 545 -19.71 6.28 14.17
N ILE A 546 -20.28 7.30 14.81
CA ILE A 546 -19.76 8.66 14.80
C ILE A 546 -19.55 9.07 16.25
N PHE A 547 -18.33 9.49 16.58
CA PHE A 547 -17.94 9.90 17.92
C PHE A 547 -17.59 11.38 17.94
N ASN A 548 -17.94 12.06 19.04
CA ASN A 548 -17.44 13.40 19.34
C ASN A 548 -16.09 13.28 20.04
N GLY A 549 -15.02 13.73 19.38
CA GLY A 549 -13.63 13.60 19.83
C GLY A 549 -12.75 12.85 18.84
N SER A 550 -11.48 12.67 19.22
CA SER A 550 -10.47 11.94 18.44
C SER A 550 -10.20 10.59 19.10
N TYR A 551 -10.42 9.50 18.36
CA TYR A 551 -10.20 8.14 18.84
C TYR A 551 -9.48 7.30 17.79
N SER A 552 -8.49 6.51 18.20
CA SER A 552 -7.84 5.51 17.35
C SER A 552 -8.69 4.25 17.21
N LEU A 553 -8.38 3.41 16.21
CA LEU A 553 -9.05 2.11 16.05
C LEU A 553 -8.85 1.21 17.29
N GLU A 554 -7.66 1.25 17.89
CA GLU A 554 -7.36 0.51 19.13
C GLU A 554 -8.28 0.94 20.27
N GLN A 555 -8.44 2.26 20.47
CA GLN A 555 -9.32 2.79 21.51
C GLN A 555 -10.77 2.40 21.26
N ILE A 556 -11.24 2.51 20.02
CA ILE A 556 -12.57 2.08 19.58
C ILE A 556 -12.79 0.59 19.89
N ARG A 557 -11.88 -0.29 19.44
CA ARG A 557 -11.97 -1.74 19.65
C ARG A 557 -11.86 -2.15 21.13
N SER A 558 -11.17 -1.36 21.95
CA SER A 558 -11.07 -1.61 23.39
C SER A 558 -12.39 -1.36 24.14
N GLY A 559 -13.35 -0.65 23.53
CA GLY A 559 -14.61 -0.24 24.15
C GLY A 559 -14.45 0.83 25.24
N LYS A 560 -13.25 1.39 25.44
CA LYS A 560 -12.95 2.42 26.45
C LYS A 560 -13.13 3.84 25.90
N ILE A 561 -14.14 4.06 25.08
CA ILE A 561 -14.48 5.37 24.52
C ILE A 561 -15.93 5.73 24.86
N PRO A 562 -16.30 7.02 24.84
CA PRO A 562 -17.69 7.43 25.02
C PRO A 562 -18.62 6.79 23.99
N GLN A 563 -19.91 6.73 24.32
CA GLN A 563 -20.93 6.30 23.38
C GLN A 563 -20.91 7.20 22.13
N SER A 564 -21.09 6.58 20.95
CA SER A 564 -21.21 7.31 19.69
C SER A 564 -22.37 8.29 19.73
N ILE A 565 -22.15 9.51 19.22
CA ILE A 565 -23.22 10.52 19.06
C ILE A 565 -24.23 10.10 18.00
N HIS A 566 -23.82 9.25 17.06
CA HIS A 566 -24.70 8.60 16.12
C HIS A 566 -24.16 7.22 15.74
N ASN A 567 -25.06 6.29 15.48
CA ASN A 567 -24.70 5.02 14.88
C ASN A 567 -25.81 4.54 13.95
N TRP A 568 -25.41 3.83 12.91
CA TRP A 568 -26.32 3.13 12.01
C TRP A 568 -25.92 1.67 11.94
N LEU A 569 -26.91 0.80 12.13
CA LEU A 569 -26.79 -0.65 11.98
C LEU A 569 -27.84 -1.12 10.96
N PRO A 570 -27.49 -2.05 10.04
CA PRO A 570 -28.35 -2.56 8.97
C PRO A 570 -29.69 -3.18 9.43
N THR A 571 -29.85 -3.44 10.73
CA THR A 571 -31.07 -4.02 11.31
C THR A 571 -32.14 -2.99 11.71
N THR A 572 -31.86 -1.68 11.59
CA THR A 572 -32.69 -0.61 12.18
C THR A 572 -33.59 0.14 11.19
N SER A 573 -33.54 -0.16 9.89
CA SER A 573 -34.38 0.49 8.87
C SER A 573 -34.75 -0.49 7.75
N ALA A 574 -36.03 -0.54 7.40
CA ALA A 574 -36.53 -1.36 6.30
C ALA A 574 -35.82 -0.98 4.99
N GLY A 575 -35.04 -1.91 4.45
CA GLY A 575 -34.50 -1.85 3.08
C GLY A 575 -33.10 -1.23 2.88
N GLY A 576 -32.23 -1.29 3.90
CA GLY A 576 -30.87 -0.76 3.81
C GLY A 576 -29.80 -1.79 3.42
N LYS A 577 -29.96 -3.05 3.81
CA LYS A 577 -28.91 -4.07 3.67
C LYS A 577 -28.64 -4.43 2.20
N GLU A 578 -29.68 -4.48 1.39
CA GLU A 578 -29.61 -4.76 -0.05
C GLU A 578 -29.05 -3.61 -0.89
N ARG A 579 -28.66 -2.50 -0.25
CA ARG A 579 -27.99 -1.35 -0.87
C ARG A 579 -26.53 -1.23 -0.43
N LEU A 580 -26.06 -2.11 0.46
CA LEU A 580 -24.65 -2.16 0.80
C LEU A 580 -23.87 -2.71 -0.39
N PRO A 581 -22.87 -2.01 -0.93
CA PRO A 581 -22.06 -2.51 -2.02
C PRO A 581 -21.41 -3.86 -1.65
N HIS A 582 -21.36 -4.79 -2.60
CA HIS A 582 -20.70 -6.07 -2.43
C HIS A 582 -19.24 -6.02 -2.87
N HIS A 583 -18.30 -6.49 -2.05
CA HIS A 583 -16.91 -6.59 -2.51
C HIS A 583 -16.71 -7.84 -3.37
N THR A 584 -16.06 -7.67 -4.50
CA THR A 584 -15.50 -8.77 -5.30
C THR A 584 -14.00 -8.50 -5.53
N PRO A 585 -13.21 -9.47 -6.02
CA PRO A 585 -11.83 -9.20 -6.41
C PRO A 585 -11.68 -8.04 -7.42
N GLU A 586 -12.71 -7.79 -8.23
CA GLU A 586 -12.80 -6.72 -9.23
C GLU A 586 -13.57 -5.48 -8.75
N SER A 587 -14.20 -5.55 -7.57
CA SER A 587 -15.13 -4.53 -7.06
C SER A 587 -14.81 -4.17 -5.61
N ARG A 588 -14.11 -3.06 -5.40
CA ARG A 588 -13.58 -2.62 -4.09
C ARG A 588 -13.91 -1.16 -3.81
N GLU A 589 -13.87 -0.76 -2.54
CA GLU A 589 -14.24 0.59 -2.11
C GLU A 589 -13.03 1.52 -2.01
N ARG A 590 -13.24 2.79 -2.38
CA ARG A 590 -12.34 3.90 -2.04
C ARG A 590 -13.00 4.79 -1.03
N LEU A 591 -12.20 5.40 -0.16
CA LEU A 591 -12.66 6.47 0.70
C LEU A 591 -12.51 7.81 -0.02
N HIS A 592 -13.61 8.55 -0.09
CA HIS A 592 -13.68 9.90 -0.59
C HIS A 592 -13.98 10.84 0.58
N ILE A 593 -13.33 11.99 0.58
CA ILE A 593 -13.52 13.03 1.58
C ILE A 593 -13.63 14.35 0.85
N ASN A 594 -14.73 15.06 1.04
CA ASN A 594 -14.95 16.33 0.39
C ASN A 594 -15.39 17.42 1.36
N LEU A 595 -15.11 18.65 0.94
CA LEU A 595 -15.65 19.86 1.51
C LEU A 595 -16.16 20.68 0.32
N TYR A 596 -17.48 20.70 0.15
CA TYR A 596 -18.12 21.27 -1.03
C TYR A 596 -19.19 22.28 -0.68
N LEU A 597 -19.54 23.11 -1.67
CA LEU A 597 -20.56 24.13 -1.56
C LEU A 597 -21.84 23.68 -2.27
N THR A 598 -22.99 23.72 -1.58
CA THR A 598 -24.27 23.19 -2.09
C THR A 598 -25.04 24.26 -2.88
N SER A 599 -25.41 23.95 -4.12
CA SER A 599 -25.91 24.94 -5.09
C SER A 599 -27.41 25.31 -5.00
N THR A 600 -28.14 24.89 -3.95
CA THR A 600 -29.60 24.92 -4.04
C THR A 600 -30.15 26.35 -4.08
N GLN A 601 -30.58 26.78 -5.26
CA GLN A 601 -31.55 27.85 -5.48
C GLN A 601 -32.86 27.47 -4.77
N VAL A 602 -32.98 27.77 -3.49
CA VAL A 602 -34.26 27.71 -2.79
C VAL A 602 -34.95 29.06 -3.04
N PRO A 603 -36.17 29.09 -3.62
CA PRO A 603 -36.85 30.35 -3.95
C PRO A 603 -37.10 31.28 -2.74
N SER A 604 -37.07 30.75 -1.51
CA SER A 604 -37.21 31.50 -0.26
C SER A 604 -35.89 31.99 0.34
N HIS A 605 -34.73 31.61 -0.22
CA HIS A 605 -33.40 32.07 0.20
C HIS A 605 -32.59 32.56 -1.02
N PRO A 606 -32.80 33.81 -1.48
CA PRO A 606 -32.08 34.38 -2.61
C PRO A 606 -30.64 34.83 -2.29
N ALA A 607 -29.97 34.25 -1.29
CA ALA A 607 -28.64 34.68 -0.86
C ALA A 607 -27.72 33.48 -0.55
N GLY A 608 -26.47 33.55 -1.03
CA GLY A 608 -25.36 32.87 -0.35
C GLY A 608 -24.51 31.91 -1.18
N PHE A 609 -24.16 32.25 -2.42
CA PHE A 609 -22.98 31.68 -3.06
C PHE A 609 -22.07 32.85 -3.40
N PRO A 610 -20.79 32.89 -2.95
CA PRO A 610 -20.07 31.97 -2.04
C PRO A 610 -20.46 32.07 -0.54
N PRO A 611 -19.92 31.21 0.37
CA PRO A 611 -20.00 31.43 1.82
C PRO A 611 -19.44 32.81 2.21
N GLN A 612 -19.96 33.40 3.27
CA GLN A 612 -19.54 34.72 3.76
C GLN A 612 -18.25 34.66 4.57
N ASN A 613 -17.97 33.52 5.20
CA ASN A 613 -16.79 33.27 6.03
C ASN A 613 -15.98 32.09 5.48
N PRO A 614 -14.66 32.05 5.72
CA PRO A 614 -13.85 30.88 5.38
C PRO A 614 -14.31 29.64 6.12
N HIS A 615 -14.36 28.51 5.41
CA HIS A 615 -14.63 27.20 6.00
C HIS A 615 -13.48 26.25 5.70
N SER A 616 -13.06 25.51 6.72
CA SER A 616 -12.05 24.49 6.55
C SER A 616 -12.16 23.39 7.60
N VAL A 617 -11.68 22.21 7.23
CA VAL A 617 -11.51 21.06 8.10
C VAL A 617 -10.07 20.59 8.05
N ILE A 618 -9.60 19.96 9.12
CA ILE A 618 -8.30 19.32 9.21
C ILE A 618 -8.53 17.83 9.42
N LEU A 619 -8.07 17.01 8.47
CA LEU A 619 -7.98 15.57 8.62
C LEU A 619 -6.76 15.27 9.49
N THR A 620 -6.98 14.57 10.61
CA THR A 620 -5.92 14.34 11.61
C THR A 620 -5.55 12.86 11.76
N ARG A 621 -6.35 11.95 11.23
CA ARG A 621 -6.12 10.50 11.35
C ARG A 621 -6.91 9.75 10.29
N PHE A 622 -6.25 8.76 9.67
CA PHE A 622 -6.92 7.69 8.95
C PHE A 622 -6.29 6.36 9.30
N GLU A 623 -7.09 5.40 9.75
CA GLU A 623 -6.67 4.03 10.02
C GLU A 623 -7.57 3.06 9.26
N PHE A 624 -6.97 2.03 8.67
CA PHE A 624 -7.69 0.92 8.06
C PHE A 624 -7.14 -0.40 8.58
N ALA A 625 -8.04 -1.30 9.00
CA ALA A 625 -7.69 -2.67 9.34
C ALA A 625 -8.60 -3.65 8.62
N GLU A 626 -8.02 -4.48 7.76
CA GLU A 626 -8.72 -5.55 7.06
C GLU A 626 -9.36 -6.51 8.06
N LEU A 627 -10.60 -6.88 7.81
CA LEU A 627 -11.34 -7.88 8.60
C LEU A 627 -11.46 -9.18 7.79
N PRO A 628 -11.53 -10.34 8.47
CA PRO A 628 -11.68 -11.64 7.81
C PRO A 628 -12.93 -11.74 6.94
#